data_AF-A0A316YQ20-F1
#
_entry.id   AF-A0A316YQ20-F1
#
_cell.length_a   1.000
_cell.length_b   1.000
_cell.length_c   1.000
_cell.angle_alpha   90.00
_cell.angle_beta   90.00
_cell.angle_gamma   90.00
#
_symmetry.space_group_name_H-M   'P 1'
#
loop_
_entity.id
_entity.type
_entity.pdbx_description
1 polymer ?
#
loop_
_entity_poly.entity_id
_entity_poly.type
_entity_poly.pdbx_seq_one_letter_code
_entity_poly.pdbx_strand_id
1 'polypeptide(L)'
;GFNEPDFTGDGSSGPISPPEAAKAWEQWIAPHKRAGSVLLSPSCALQQNEKWMGPFLKAVTTQPDYINVHIFKDKAEKIKETLNHFRRYGKKMWITELACTNYENGQHKRCSQDETNDFLNGVVEILENDPDVFAYSWSDADNGESCKLTQGDDGGALTKTGQLLKAAYSRFGHNKRDLPNN
;
A
#
# COMPACT_ATOMS: atom_id res chain seq x y z
N GLY A 1 -3.71 -5.47 8.44
CA GLY A 1 -4.72 -6.55 8.50
C GLY A 1 -4.37 -7.62 7.50
N PHE A 2 -5.37 -8.29 6.93
CA PHE A 2 -5.17 -9.29 5.85
C PHE A 2 -4.64 -8.64 4.57
N ASN A 3 -3.90 -9.42 3.78
CA ASN A 3 -3.38 -9.01 2.49
C ASN A 3 -4.38 -9.40 1.38
N GLU A 4 -4.93 -8.41 0.70
CA GLU A 4 -5.71 -8.60 -0.54
C GLU A 4 -6.87 -9.64 -0.43
N PRO A 5 -7.79 -9.50 0.56
CA PRO A 5 -8.88 -10.45 0.78
C PRO A 5 -10.02 -10.34 -0.25
N ASP A 6 -9.95 -9.38 -1.17
CA ASP A 6 -10.95 -9.09 -2.19
C ASP A 6 -10.63 -9.71 -3.56
N PHE A 7 -9.53 -10.46 -3.65
CA PHE A 7 -9.01 -11.01 -4.89
C PHE A 7 -8.54 -12.45 -4.73
N THR A 8 -8.70 -13.24 -5.79
CA THR A 8 -8.09 -14.56 -5.91
C THR A 8 -6.81 -14.41 -6.71
N GLY A 9 -5.67 -14.48 -6.03
CA GLY A 9 -4.34 -14.46 -6.62
C GLY A 9 -3.48 -15.61 -6.11
N ASP A 10 -2.25 -15.65 -6.59
CA ASP A 10 -1.20 -16.51 -6.04
C ASP A 10 -0.44 -15.78 -4.92
N GLY A 11 0.36 -16.51 -4.14
CA GLY A 11 1.16 -15.93 -3.05
C GLY A 11 0.38 -15.73 -1.76
N SER A 12 0.40 -14.50 -1.21
CA SER A 12 -0.22 -14.17 0.09
C SER A 12 -1.64 -13.63 -0.01
N SER A 13 -2.18 -13.50 -1.22
CA SER A 13 -3.55 -13.01 -1.48
C SER A 13 -4.54 -14.17 -1.48
N GLY A 14 -5.76 -13.94 -1.00
CA GLY A 14 -6.77 -14.99 -0.96
C GLY A 14 -8.12 -14.49 -0.48
N PRO A 15 -9.23 -14.89 -1.13
CA PRO A 15 -10.53 -14.30 -0.87
C PRO A 15 -11.03 -14.67 0.54
N ILE A 16 -11.42 -13.66 1.31
CA ILE A 16 -12.09 -13.81 2.61
C ILE A 16 -13.31 -12.90 2.56
N SER A 17 -14.51 -13.38 2.91
CA SER A 17 -15.66 -12.47 2.93
C SER A 17 -15.52 -11.41 4.03
N PRO A 18 -16.08 -10.19 3.86
CA PRO A 18 -16.01 -9.17 4.90
C PRO A 18 -16.50 -9.61 6.30
N PRO A 19 -17.60 -10.37 6.45
CA PRO A 19 -18.03 -10.87 7.76
C PRO A 19 -17.05 -11.88 8.39
N GLU A 20 -16.46 -12.78 7.58
CA GLU A 20 -15.47 -13.74 8.08
C GLU A 20 -14.18 -13.03 8.50
N ALA A 21 -13.72 -12.08 7.69
CA ALA A 21 -12.57 -11.26 8.02
C ALA A 21 -12.82 -10.41 9.28
N ALA A 22 -14.02 -9.86 9.46
CA ALA A 22 -14.38 -9.12 10.66
C ALA A 22 -14.34 -10.01 11.91
N LYS A 23 -14.86 -11.24 11.83
CA LYS A 23 -14.76 -12.21 12.92
C LYS A 23 -13.31 -12.53 13.27
N ALA A 24 -12.48 -12.82 12.26
CA ALA A 24 -11.06 -13.10 12.46
C ALA A 24 -10.29 -11.88 12.99
N TRP A 25 -10.65 -10.67 12.54
CA TRP A 25 -10.09 -9.41 13.02
C TRP A 25 -10.35 -9.21 14.51
N GLU A 26 -11.59 -9.36 14.98
CA GLU A 26 -11.91 -9.21 16.40
C GLU A 26 -11.23 -10.27 17.27
N GLN A 27 -11.09 -11.50 16.75
CA GLN A 27 -10.48 -12.59 17.47
C GLN A 27 -8.96 -12.43 17.60
N TRP A 28 -8.28 -12.03 16.51
CA TRP A 28 -6.82 -12.14 16.42
C TRP A 28 -6.09 -10.81 16.29
N ILE A 29 -6.70 -9.76 15.73
CA ILE A 29 -6.02 -8.49 15.46
C ILE A 29 -6.42 -7.43 16.50
N ALA A 30 -7.71 -7.29 16.79
CA ALA A 30 -8.24 -6.33 17.76
C ALA A 30 -7.59 -6.40 19.16
N PRO A 31 -7.21 -7.58 19.71
CA PRO A 31 -6.53 -7.64 21.01
C PRO A 31 -5.21 -6.85 21.04
N HIS A 32 -4.49 -6.75 19.92
CA HIS A 32 -3.24 -5.98 19.85
C HIS A 32 -3.47 -4.48 20.02
N LYS A 33 -4.63 -3.94 19.59
CA LYS A 33 -4.97 -2.54 19.85
C LYS A 33 -5.08 -2.24 21.34
N ARG A 34 -5.72 -3.14 22.09
CA ARG A 34 -5.82 -3.02 23.56
C ARG A 34 -4.46 -3.12 24.25
N ALA A 35 -3.49 -3.76 23.60
CA ALA A 35 -2.10 -3.83 24.03
C ALA A 35 -1.23 -2.65 23.52
N GLY A 36 -1.85 -1.63 22.89
CA GLY A 36 -1.17 -0.40 22.44
C GLY A 36 -0.65 -0.43 21.00
N SER A 37 -0.95 -1.47 20.21
CA SER A 37 -0.58 -1.50 18.79
C SER A 37 -1.47 -0.59 17.95
N VAL A 38 -0.87 0.09 16.98
CA VAL A 38 -1.58 0.75 15.89
C VAL A 38 -2.09 -0.31 14.91
N LEU A 39 -3.37 -0.27 14.57
CA LEU A 39 -3.97 -1.22 13.64
C LEU A 39 -4.18 -0.62 12.26
N LEU A 40 -3.63 -1.28 11.25
CA LEU A 40 -3.93 -1.02 9.85
C LEU A 40 -5.03 -1.96 9.37
N SER A 41 -6.00 -1.45 8.60
CA SER A 41 -7.02 -2.27 7.93
C SER A 41 -6.38 -3.37 7.05
N PRO A 42 -7.16 -4.33 6.54
CA PRO A 42 -6.75 -5.09 5.37
C PRO A 42 -6.42 -4.17 4.18
N SER A 43 -5.60 -4.60 3.23
CA SER A 43 -5.37 -3.92 1.94
C SER A 43 -6.17 -4.61 0.84
N CYS A 44 -6.69 -3.86 -0.14
CA CYS A 44 -7.50 -4.40 -1.24
C CYS A 44 -6.74 -4.39 -2.56
N ALA A 45 -6.64 -5.54 -3.23
CA ALA A 45 -5.96 -5.70 -4.52
C ALA A 45 -6.65 -4.92 -5.65
N LEU A 46 -7.98 -4.78 -5.57
CA LEU A 46 -8.76 -4.09 -6.61
C LEU A 46 -8.64 -2.56 -6.53
N GLN A 47 -7.81 -2.03 -5.62
CA GLN A 47 -7.52 -0.59 -5.49
C GLN A 47 -8.81 0.25 -5.41
N GLN A 48 -8.98 1.28 -6.24
CA GLN A 48 -10.20 2.11 -6.24
C GLN A 48 -11.46 1.39 -6.75
N ASN A 49 -11.32 0.20 -7.33
CA ASN A 49 -12.45 -0.60 -7.78
C ASN A 49 -12.94 -1.58 -6.70
N GLU A 50 -12.30 -1.59 -5.52
CA GLU A 50 -12.71 -2.44 -4.41
C GLU A 50 -14.12 -2.10 -3.89
N LYS A 51 -14.81 -3.14 -3.43
CA LYS A 51 -16.13 -3.06 -2.77
C LYS A 51 -16.14 -3.76 -1.41
N TRP A 52 -14.97 -4.14 -0.91
CA TRP A 52 -14.78 -5.06 0.20
C TRP A 52 -14.59 -4.35 1.54
N MET A 53 -13.81 -3.26 1.54
CA MET A 53 -13.41 -2.51 2.73
C MET A 53 -14.62 -1.89 3.44
N GLY A 54 -15.56 -1.33 2.69
CA GLY A 54 -16.75 -0.71 3.26
C GLY A 54 -17.58 -1.66 4.12
N PRO A 55 -18.00 -2.83 3.58
CA PRO A 55 -18.64 -3.88 4.36
C PRO A 55 -17.82 -4.37 5.57
N PHE A 56 -16.51 -4.54 5.42
CA PHE A 56 -15.62 -4.97 6.51
C PHE A 56 -15.62 -3.95 7.66
N LEU A 57 -15.41 -2.66 7.36
CA LEU A 57 -15.40 -1.60 8.36
C LEU A 57 -16.74 -1.45 9.08
N LYS A 58 -17.87 -1.78 8.43
CA LYS A 58 -19.18 -1.82 9.07
C LYS A 58 -19.36 -3.02 10.01
N ALA A 59 -18.66 -4.13 9.75
CA ALA A 59 -18.81 -5.38 10.49
C ALA A 59 -17.89 -5.48 11.71
N VAL A 60 -16.76 -4.77 11.73
CA VAL A 60 -15.85 -4.74 12.89
C VAL A 60 -16.33 -3.80 13.98
N THR A 61 -16.16 -4.20 15.24
CA THR A 61 -16.39 -3.34 16.41
C THR A 61 -15.13 -2.53 16.72
N THR A 62 -13.97 -3.18 16.65
CA THR A 62 -12.66 -2.55 16.85
C THR A 62 -12.18 -1.96 15.53
N GLN A 63 -12.40 -0.67 15.34
CA GLN A 63 -11.98 0.03 14.12
C GLN A 63 -10.45 0.08 13.97
N PRO A 64 -9.91 -0.04 12.74
CA PRO A 64 -8.51 0.25 12.47
C PRO A 64 -8.20 1.73 12.72
N ASP A 65 -6.93 2.04 12.97
CA ASP A 65 -6.42 3.41 13.13
C ASP A 65 -6.15 4.04 11.76
N TYR A 66 -5.58 3.26 10.84
CA TYR A 66 -5.23 3.67 9.48
C TYR A 66 -5.82 2.74 8.43
N ILE A 67 -6.08 3.28 7.23
CA ILE A 67 -6.44 2.47 6.06
C ILE A 67 -5.17 1.98 5.39
N ASN A 68 -5.07 0.67 5.20
CA ASN A 68 -4.02 0.07 4.39
C ASN A 68 -4.39 0.09 2.91
N VAL A 69 -3.47 0.56 2.06
CA VAL A 69 -3.69 0.74 0.63
C VAL A 69 -2.52 0.15 -0.15
N HIS A 70 -2.84 -0.65 -1.17
CA HIS A 70 -1.89 -1.04 -2.21
C HIS A 70 -2.12 -0.13 -3.43
N ILE A 71 -1.05 0.32 -4.08
CA ILE A 71 -1.11 1.17 -5.26
C ILE A 71 -0.20 0.60 -6.34
N PHE A 72 -0.81 0.18 -7.44
CA PHE A 72 -0.12 -0.29 -8.63
C PHE A 72 -0.62 0.52 -9.82
N LYS A 73 0.17 1.50 -10.24
CA LYS A 73 -0.11 2.40 -11.38
C LYS A 73 1.13 2.56 -12.27
N ASP A 74 0.91 2.92 -13.53
CA ASP A 74 1.98 3.19 -14.49
C ASP A 74 2.33 4.69 -14.65
N LYS A 75 1.64 5.58 -13.92
CA LYS A 75 1.89 7.02 -13.91
C LYS A 75 1.62 7.59 -12.51
N ALA A 76 2.52 8.44 -12.01
CA ALA A 76 2.44 8.99 -10.65
C ALA A 76 1.11 9.72 -10.39
N GLU A 77 0.64 10.53 -11.33
CA GLU A 77 -0.61 11.28 -11.17
C GLU A 77 -1.86 10.39 -11.00
N LYS A 78 -1.84 9.17 -11.57
CA LYS A 78 -2.98 8.24 -11.45
C LYS A 78 -3.16 7.68 -10.05
N ILE A 79 -2.16 7.77 -9.16
CA ILE A 79 -2.34 7.29 -7.78
C ILE A 79 -3.43 8.10 -7.05
N LYS A 80 -3.67 9.34 -7.46
CA LYS A 80 -4.66 10.23 -6.84
C LYS A 80 -6.07 9.66 -6.91
N GLU A 81 -6.39 8.86 -7.93
CA GLU A 81 -7.66 8.14 -8.03
C GLU A 81 -7.84 7.16 -6.87
N THR A 82 -6.79 6.38 -6.58
CA THR A 82 -6.77 5.42 -5.47
C THR A 82 -6.82 6.13 -4.12
N LEU A 83 -6.01 7.18 -3.93
CA LEU A 83 -6.02 7.98 -2.69
C LEU A 83 -7.41 8.60 -2.44
N ASN A 84 -8.00 9.22 -3.46
CA ASN A 84 -9.34 9.84 -3.35
C ASN A 84 -10.43 8.84 -3.00
N HIS A 85 -10.35 7.62 -3.54
CA HIS A 85 -11.28 6.56 -3.19
C HIS A 85 -11.18 6.18 -1.71
N PHE A 86 -9.98 5.92 -1.18
CA PHE A 86 -9.82 5.49 0.21
C PHE A 86 -10.06 6.60 1.24
N ARG A 87 -9.95 7.89 0.87
CA ARG A 87 -10.34 9.04 1.71
C ARG A 87 -11.77 8.94 2.24
N ARG A 88 -12.68 8.27 1.52
CA ARG A 88 -14.09 8.09 1.93
C ARG A 88 -14.25 7.37 3.28
N TYR A 89 -13.21 6.69 3.76
CA TYR A 89 -13.21 5.99 5.04
C TYR A 89 -12.82 6.87 6.23
N GLY A 90 -12.49 8.15 6.01
CA GLY A 90 -12.32 9.14 7.07
C GLY A 90 -11.11 8.87 7.98
N LYS A 91 -10.10 8.16 7.49
CA LYS A 91 -8.88 7.81 8.22
C LYS A 91 -7.67 8.04 7.31
N LYS A 92 -6.52 8.37 7.92
CA LYS A 92 -5.25 8.47 7.20
C LYS A 92 -4.83 7.10 6.64
N MET A 93 -3.99 7.13 5.63
CA MET A 93 -3.58 5.98 4.83
C MET A 93 -2.13 5.59 5.10
N TRP A 94 -1.87 4.29 5.08
CA TRP A 94 -0.55 3.70 4.89
C TRP A 94 -0.55 3.01 3.54
N ILE A 95 0.38 3.39 2.67
CA ILE A 95 0.55 2.76 1.36
C ILE A 95 1.56 1.63 1.52
N THR A 96 1.14 0.44 1.96
CA THR A 96 2.11 -0.62 2.31
C THR A 96 2.74 -1.28 1.11
N GLU A 97 2.12 -1.18 -0.07
CA GLU A 97 2.70 -1.61 -1.32
C GLU A 97 2.50 -0.56 -2.41
N LEU A 98 3.60 -0.19 -3.05
CA LEU A 98 3.66 0.76 -4.14
C LEU A 98 4.64 0.28 -5.21
N ALA A 99 4.21 0.18 -6.46
CA ALA A 99 5.11 -0.12 -7.57
C ALA A 99 4.63 0.47 -8.91
N CYS A 100 5.56 0.63 -9.85
CA CYS A 100 5.26 0.99 -11.24
C CYS A 100 4.84 -0.26 -12.03
N THR A 101 3.57 -0.61 -11.92
CA THR A 101 2.92 -1.67 -12.70
C THR A 101 1.43 -1.38 -12.71
N ASN A 102 0.71 -1.78 -13.75
CA ASN A 102 -0.73 -1.55 -13.84
C ASN A 102 -1.46 -2.88 -14.05
N TYR A 103 -2.42 -3.19 -13.17
CA TYR A 103 -3.27 -4.39 -13.20
C TYR A 103 -4.72 -4.11 -13.65
N GLU A 104 -5.03 -2.87 -14.04
CA GLU A 104 -6.39 -2.45 -14.35
C GLU A 104 -6.85 -2.92 -15.72
N ASN A 105 -8.17 -3.10 -15.86
CA ASN A 105 -8.84 -3.46 -17.11
C ASN A 105 -8.32 -4.77 -17.74
N GLY A 106 -7.83 -5.70 -16.91
CA GLY A 106 -7.29 -6.98 -17.37
C GLY A 106 -5.93 -6.87 -18.06
N GLN A 107 -5.27 -5.71 -18.01
CA GLN A 107 -3.91 -5.54 -18.47
C GLN A 107 -2.96 -5.71 -17.29
N HIS A 108 -1.91 -6.51 -17.45
CA HIS A 108 -0.74 -6.48 -16.58
C HIS A 108 0.38 -5.79 -17.35
N LYS A 109 0.51 -4.46 -17.17
CA LYS A 109 1.55 -3.65 -17.79
C LYS A 109 2.66 -3.39 -16.79
N ARG A 110 3.79 -4.07 -16.97
CA ARG A 110 5.05 -3.78 -16.27
C ARG A 110 5.69 -2.52 -16.87
N CYS A 111 6.15 -1.61 -16.02
CA CYS A 111 6.85 -0.42 -16.48
C CYS A 111 8.25 -0.76 -17.04
N SER A 112 8.69 -0.02 -18.05
CA SER A 112 10.11 0.09 -18.40
C SER A 112 10.91 0.77 -17.28
N GLN A 113 12.25 0.73 -17.36
CA GLN A 113 13.09 1.43 -16.39
C GLN A 113 12.87 2.94 -16.39
N ASP A 114 12.63 3.55 -17.56
CA ASP A 114 12.39 5.00 -17.65
C ASP A 114 11.02 5.38 -17.09
N GLU A 115 9.97 4.62 -17.41
CA GLU A 115 8.65 4.78 -16.78
C GLU A 115 8.72 4.63 -15.25
N THR A 116 9.54 3.70 -14.75
CA THR A 116 9.72 3.51 -13.29
C THR A 116 10.44 4.69 -12.65
N ASN A 117 11.44 5.27 -13.31
CA ASN A 117 12.13 6.45 -12.79
C ASN A 117 11.18 7.65 -12.72
N ASP A 118 10.40 7.88 -13.79
CA ASP A 118 9.42 8.97 -13.88
C ASP A 118 8.31 8.79 -12.83
N PHE A 119 7.80 7.57 -12.70
CA PHE A 119 6.82 7.21 -11.68
C PHE A 119 7.35 7.48 -10.26
N LEU A 120 8.53 6.97 -9.92
CA LEU A 120 9.11 7.09 -8.58
C LEU A 120 9.33 8.56 -8.19
N ASN A 121 9.87 9.37 -9.11
CA ASN A 121 10.10 10.79 -8.84
C ASN A 121 8.80 11.53 -8.53
N GLY A 122 7.75 11.32 -9.34
CA GLY A 122 6.46 11.98 -9.14
C GLY A 122 5.69 11.43 -7.94
N VAL A 123 5.71 10.11 -7.73
CA VAL A 123 4.90 9.47 -6.69
C VAL A 123 5.37 9.82 -5.29
N VAL A 124 6.69 9.88 -5.07
CA VAL A 124 7.24 10.29 -3.77
C VAL A 124 6.83 11.72 -3.46
N GLU A 125 6.90 12.64 -4.44
CA GLU A 125 6.48 14.03 -4.23
C GLU A 125 4.98 14.14 -3.91
N ILE A 126 4.12 13.36 -4.57
CA ILE A 126 2.68 13.33 -4.24
C ILE A 126 2.47 12.84 -2.81
N LEU A 127 3.04 11.69 -2.44
CA LEU A 127 2.83 11.08 -1.13
C LEU A 127 3.43 11.92 0.01
N GLU A 128 4.59 12.54 -0.21
CA GLU A 128 5.23 13.44 0.76
C GLU A 128 4.51 14.76 0.94
N ASN A 129 3.67 15.19 0.00
CA ASN A 129 2.85 16.41 0.15
C ASN A 129 1.40 16.13 0.55
N ASP A 130 0.96 14.87 0.53
CA ASP A 130 -0.40 14.48 0.90
C ASP A 130 -0.56 14.44 2.44
N PRO A 131 -1.48 15.20 3.04
CA PRO A 131 -1.69 15.19 4.49
C PRO A 131 -2.43 13.94 5.00
N ASP A 132 -3.11 13.22 4.10
CA ASP A 132 -3.84 11.99 4.43
C ASP A 132 -2.96 10.74 4.32
N VAL A 133 -1.76 10.86 3.73
CA VAL A 133 -0.76 9.78 3.68
C VAL A 133 0.18 9.90 4.88
N PHE A 134 0.18 8.88 5.72
CA PHE A 134 1.03 8.83 6.92
C PHE A 134 2.36 8.11 6.64
N ALA A 135 2.30 6.98 5.93
CA ALA A 135 3.47 6.19 5.58
C ALA A 135 3.27 5.54 4.20
N TYR A 136 4.37 5.17 3.55
CA TYR A 136 4.35 4.44 2.30
C TYR A 136 5.62 3.59 2.15
N SER A 137 5.51 2.49 1.41
CA SER A 137 6.62 1.57 1.12
C SER A 137 6.61 1.16 -0.34
N TRP A 138 7.78 1.18 -0.97
CA TRP A 138 7.95 0.54 -2.28
C TRP A 138 7.88 -0.98 -2.13
N SER A 139 7.15 -1.64 -3.02
CA SER A 139 7.00 -3.11 -3.01
C SER A 139 8.13 -3.76 -3.80
N ASP A 140 8.88 -4.66 -3.14
CA ASP A 140 9.91 -5.50 -3.76
C ASP A 140 9.36 -6.89 -4.15
N ALA A 141 8.03 -7.05 -4.20
CA ALA A 141 7.37 -8.20 -4.83
C ALA A 141 7.63 -8.22 -6.35
N ASP A 142 7.19 -9.27 -7.05
CA ASP A 142 7.36 -9.39 -8.51
C ASP A 142 6.48 -8.42 -9.31
N ASN A 143 6.88 -7.14 -9.28
CA ASN A 143 6.25 -6.03 -10.01
C ASN A 143 6.96 -5.75 -11.35
N GLY A 144 7.88 -6.62 -11.76
CA GLY A 144 8.72 -6.46 -12.95
C GLY A 144 10.15 -6.01 -12.65
N GLU A 145 11.06 -6.30 -13.60
CA GLU A 145 12.51 -6.12 -13.43
C GLU A 145 12.91 -4.69 -13.06
N SER A 146 12.23 -3.70 -13.64
CA SER A 146 12.46 -2.28 -13.38
C SER A 146 12.09 -1.85 -11.96
N CYS A 147 11.23 -2.59 -11.25
CA CYS A 147 10.78 -2.25 -9.90
C CYS A 147 11.65 -2.86 -8.79
N LYS A 148 12.52 -3.83 -9.10
CA LYS A 148 13.39 -4.48 -8.10
C LYS A 148 14.27 -3.46 -7.39
N LEU A 149 14.42 -3.58 -6.07
CA LEU A 149 15.28 -2.70 -5.27
C LEU A 149 16.73 -3.19 -5.22
N THR A 150 16.95 -4.49 -5.29
CA THR A 150 18.27 -5.12 -5.18
C THR A 150 18.59 -6.05 -6.34
N GLN A 151 19.88 -6.26 -6.59
CA GLN A 151 20.37 -7.23 -7.56
C GLN A 151 20.33 -8.62 -6.93
N GLY A 152 19.44 -9.49 -7.40
CA GLY A 152 19.27 -10.84 -6.85
C GLY A 152 18.70 -10.83 -5.42
N ASP A 153 18.52 -12.03 -4.86
CA ASP A 153 17.86 -12.21 -3.54
C ASP A 153 18.82 -11.99 -2.35
N ASP A 154 20.12 -11.82 -2.61
CA ASP A 154 21.14 -11.64 -1.56
C ASP A 154 21.27 -10.18 -1.08
N GLY A 155 20.61 -9.24 -1.76
CA GLY A 155 20.63 -7.82 -1.42
C GLY A 155 21.99 -7.14 -1.61
N GLY A 156 22.94 -7.77 -2.30
CA GLY A 156 24.35 -7.35 -2.32
C GLY A 156 24.60 -5.98 -2.95
N ALA A 157 23.73 -5.54 -3.87
CA ALA A 157 23.79 -4.22 -4.49
C ALA A 157 22.40 -3.65 -4.82
N LEU A 158 22.25 -2.33 -4.69
CA LEU A 158 21.03 -1.64 -5.12
C LEU A 158 20.95 -1.55 -6.65
N THR A 159 19.76 -1.81 -7.20
CA THR A 159 19.44 -1.49 -8.60
C THR A 159 19.37 0.02 -8.84
N LYS A 160 19.14 0.44 -10.09
CA LYS A 160 18.85 1.86 -10.40
C LYS A 160 17.64 2.37 -9.60
N THR A 161 16.60 1.56 -9.48
CA THR A 161 15.38 1.89 -8.72
C THR A 161 15.66 1.98 -7.22
N GLY A 162 16.42 1.04 -6.66
CA GLY A 162 16.83 1.09 -5.24
C GLY A 162 17.66 2.32 -4.91
N GLN A 163 18.60 2.70 -5.79
CA GLN A 163 19.40 3.92 -5.64
C GLN A 163 18.52 5.17 -5.71
N LEU A 164 17.59 5.22 -6.66
CA LEU A 164 16.67 6.35 -6.83
C LEU A 164 15.73 6.51 -5.63
N LEU A 165 15.18 5.41 -5.11
CA LEU A 165 14.32 5.42 -3.92
C LEU A 165 15.09 5.96 -2.70
N LYS A 166 16.31 5.46 -2.47
CA LYS A 166 17.18 5.93 -1.38
C LYS A 166 17.46 7.43 -1.49
N ALA A 167 17.75 7.92 -2.70
CA ALA A 167 17.98 9.34 -2.94
C ALA A 167 16.70 10.18 -2.69
N ALA A 168 15.54 9.69 -3.13
CA ALA A 168 14.26 10.34 -2.92
C ALA A 168 13.91 10.47 -1.42
N TYR A 169 14.08 9.41 -0.64
CA TYR A 169 13.84 9.45 0.82
C TYR A 169 14.76 10.41 1.55
N SER A 170 16.01 10.54 1.09
CA SER A 170 16.97 11.47 1.68
C SER A 170 16.59 12.95 1.47
N ARG A 171 15.75 13.27 0.47
CA ARG A 171 15.31 14.65 0.19
C ARG A 171 14.23 15.18 1.13
N PHE A 172 13.31 14.31 1.58
CA PHE A 172 12.11 14.72 2.32
C PHE A 172 12.24 14.57 3.85
N GLY A 173 13.31 13.94 4.34
CA GLY A 173 13.53 13.72 5.78
C GLY A 173 12.56 12.71 6.40
N HIS A 174 12.53 12.62 7.74
CA HIS A 174 11.73 11.63 8.48
C HIS A 174 10.48 12.22 9.18
N ASN A 175 10.26 13.54 9.09
CA ASN A 175 9.37 14.27 10.00
C ASN A 175 7.87 13.90 9.91
N LYS A 176 7.41 13.23 8.85
CA LYS A 176 6.01 12.80 8.68
C LYS A 176 5.67 11.46 9.36
N ARG A 177 6.67 10.67 9.74
CA ARG A 177 6.51 9.23 10.01
C ARG A 177 6.55 8.85 11.49
N ASP A 178 6.64 9.83 12.39
CA ASP A 178 6.56 9.58 13.82
C ASP A 178 5.11 9.31 14.21
N LEU A 179 4.87 8.15 14.83
CA LEU A 179 3.57 7.87 15.44
C LEU A 179 3.29 8.98 16.48
N PRO A 180 2.08 9.57 16.51
CA PRO A 180 1.75 10.50 17.58
C PRO A 180 1.96 9.78 18.92
N ASN A 181 2.69 10.41 19.84
CA ASN A 181 2.86 9.90 21.19
C ASN A 181 1.46 9.71 21.79
N ASN A 182 1.12 8.46 22.16
CA ASN A 182 -0.13 8.10 22.83
C ASN A 182 -0.29 8.85 24.16
#